data_AF-A0A2N6AJZ0-F1
#
_entry.id   AF-A0A2N6AJZ0-F1
#
_cell.length_a   1.000
_cell.length_b   1.000
_cell.length_c   1.000
_cell.angle_alpha   90.00
_cell.angle_beta   90.00
_cell.angle_gamma   90.00
#
_symmetry.space_group_name_H-M   'P 1'
#
loop_
_entity.id
_entity.type
_entity.pdbx_description
1 polymer ?
#
loop_
_entity_poly.entity_id
_entity_poly.type
_entity_poly.pdbx_seq_one_letter_code
_entity_poly.pdbx_strand_id
1 'polypeptide(L)'
;MVSARNCYSCFTPIIEDMTMKRLTLLPIILSLCFLCPACSEDEDGVTPDAGGTPAGQLTSATDCKTFNGPAVESFLSSSESCVEYQYDAEEKKLYLKHVNAGFNCCPGVLSATISVSENIITIAENEEAAQCHCNCLYDLTFVIMDLDPGAYRIVMVEPYRHADDPALSFLVDLTTEPSGQNCVPRAHYPWGL
;
A
#
# COMPACT_ATOMS: atom_id res chain seq x y z
N MET A 1 -22.28 -46.63 -41.13
CA MET A 1 -20.97 -46.82 -41.77
C MET A 1 -19.93 -46.21 -40.83
N VAL A 2 -19.20 -47.02 -40.04
CA VAL A 2 -17.82 -47.53 -40.32
C VAL A 2 -16.84 -46.34 -40.37
N SER A 3 -15.69 -46.26 -39.69
CA SER A 3 -14.92 -47.09 -38.75
C SER A 3 -13.61 -46.31 -38.49
N ALA A 4 -12.93 -46.68 -37.41
CA ALA A 4 -11.60 -46.34 -36.92
C ALA A 4 -10.47 -45.99 -37.93
N ARG A 5 -9.45 -45.26 -37.41
CA ARG A 5 -8.00 -45.61 -37.28
C ARG A 5 -7.26 -44.40 -36.67
N ASN A 6 -6.51 -44.44 -35.56
CA ASN A 6 -5.35 -45.24 -35.09
C ASN A 6 -4.02 -44.97 -35.83
N CYS A 7 -3.02 -44.39 -35.12
CA CYS A 7 -1.56 -44.63 -35.21
C CYS A 7 -0.80 -43.70 -34.23
N TYR A 8 -0.23 -44.18 -33.10
CA TYR A 8 1.04 -44.90 -32.86
C TYR A 8 2.32 -44.03 -32.84
N SER A 9 2.91 -43.87 -31.65
CA SER A 9 4.33 -44.20 -31.31
C SER A 9 4.56 -43.82 -29.84
N CYS A 10 4.63 -44.74 -28.87
CA CYS A 10 5.75 -45.61 -28.48
C CYS A 10 7.06 -44.84 -28.18
N PHE A 11 7.37 -44.68 -26.88
CA PHE A 11 8.73 -44.72 -26.36
C PHE A 11 8.73 -45.49 -25.03
N THR A 12 9.68 -46.43 -24.93
CA THR A 12 9.80 -47.51 -23.94
C THR A 12 10.56 -47.11 -22.67
N PRO A 13 10.34 -47.80 -21.53
CA PRO A 13 11.17 -47.70 -20.34
C PRO A 13 12.36 -48.68 -20.41
N ILE A 14 13.48 -48.33 -19.76
CA ILE A 14 14.63 -49.20 -19.54
C ILE A 14 14.58 -49.69 -18.10
N ILE A 15 14.42 -51.00 -17.92
CA ILE A 15 14.62 -51.74 -16.67
C ILE A 15 15.84 -52.62 -16.91
N GLU A 16 16.89 -52.44 -16.11
CA GLU A 16 17.97 -53.43 -16.00
C GLU A 16 17.86 -54.15 -14.65
N ASP A 17 17.82 -55.47 -14.79
CA ASP A 17 17.70 -56.50 -13.78
C ASP A 17 19.11 -56.94 -13.37
N MET A 18 19.45 -56.90 -12.08
CA MET A 18 20.69 -57.48 -11.57
C MET A 18 20.39 -58.43 -10.42
N THR A 19 20.25 -59.69 -10.79
CA THR A 19 20.25 -60.87 -9.92
C THR A 19 21.52 -60.94 -9.06
N MET A 20 21.39 -61.13 -7.75
CA MET A 20 22.53 -61.45 -6.89
C MET A 20 22.29 -62.74 -6.10
N LYS A 21 23.23 -63.67 -6.32
CA LYS A 21 23.29 -65.04 -5.84
C LYS A 21 23.67 -65.10 -4.36
N ARG A 22 22.97 -65.99 -3.64
CA ARG A 22 23.40 -66.89 -2.54
C ARG A 22 24.52 -66.42 -1.58
N LEU A 23 24.07 -66.08 -0.37
CA LEU A 23 24.37 -66.74 0.92
C LEU A 23 25.82 -67.19 1.23
N THR A 24 26.51 -66.44 2.10
CA THR A 24 27.53 -66.94 3.04
C THR A 24 27.47 -66.17 4.37
N LEU A 25 27.62 -66.90 5.49
CA LEU A 25 27.43 -66.49 6.90
C LEU A 25 28.71 -65.99 7.61
N LEU A 26 28.51 -65.07 8.58
CA LEU A 26 29.28 -64.72 9.82
C LEU A 26 30.67 -64.03 9.73
N PRO A 27 31.19 -63.33 10.80
CA PRO A 27 30.57 -62.86 12.06
C PRO A 27 30.87 -61.40 12.51
N ILE A 28 29.96 -60.90 13.37
CA ILE A 28 30.04 -59.95 14.50
C ILE A 28 31.44 -59.36 14.85
N ILE A 29 31.57 -58.03 14.82
CA ILE A 29 32.43 -57.26 15.74
C ILE A 29 31.66 -56.06 16.31
N LEU A 30 31.61 -56.07 17.64
CA LEU A 30 31.08 -55.09 18.58
C LEU A 30 31.88 -53.78 18.53
N SER A 31 31.24 -52.63 18.30
CA SER A 31 31.81 -51.34 18.71
C SER A 31 30.71 -50.40 19.21
N LEU A 32 30.73 -50.26 20.52
CA LEU A 32 29.88 -49.43 21.37
C LEU A 32 30.44 -47.99 21.35
N CYS A 33 29.69 -47.01 20.81
CA CYS A 33 29.94 -45.59 21.04
C CYS A 33 28.61 -44.84 21.23
N PHE A 34 28.26 -44.66 22.50
CA PHE A 34 27.81 -43.40 23.13
C PHE A 34 26.81 -42.50 22.37
N LEU A 35 25.56 -42.55 22.85
CA LEU A 35 24.70 -41.45 23.34
C LEU A 35 24.91 -40.04 22.76
N CYS A 36 23.85 -39.50 22.14
CA CYS A 36 23.12 -38.29 22.58
C CYS A 36 21.85 -38.12 21.73
N PRO A 37 20.62 -38.14 22.29
CA PRO A 37 19.47 -37.53 21.65
C PRO A 37 19.53 -36.03 21.98
N ALA A 38 19.91 -35.21 21.00
CA ALA A 38 19.68 -33.77 21.07
C ALA A 38 18.70 -33.43 19.96
N CYS A 39 17.41 -33.49 20.28
CA CYS A 39 16.43 -32.66 19.58
C CYS A 39 16.73 -31.23 20.01
N SER A 40 17.10 -30.36 19.07
CA SER A 40 16.95 -28.93 19.27
C SER A 40 15.47 -28.61 19.11
N GLU A 41 14.82 -28.23 20.20
CA GLU A 41 13.62 -27.40 20.14
C GLU A 41 14.12 -25.99 19.81
N ASP A 42 14.07 -25.63 18.53
CA ASP A 42 14.19 -24.23 18.14
C ASP A 42 12.88 -23.55 18.57
N GLU A 43 12.86 -23.07 19.81
CA GLU A 43 11.88 -22.06 20.22
C GLU A 43 12.26 -20.77 19.50
N ASP A 44 11.77 -20.62 18.28
CA ASP A 44 11.67 -19.33 17.63
C ASP A 44 10.65 -18.53 18.44
N GLY A 45 11.15 -17.86 19.47
CA GLY A 45 10.46 -16.84 20.22
C GLY A 45 10.20 -15.65 19.32
N VAL A 46 9.28 -15.81 18.36
CA VAL A 46 8.61 -14.70 17.70
C VAL A 46 7.72 -14.10 18.78
N THR A 47 8.26 -13.09 19.47
CA THR A 47 7.40 -12.07 20.08
C THR A 47 6.37 -11.68 19.03
N PRO A 48 5.06 -11.76 19.28
CA PRO A 48 4.09 -11.25 18.33
C PRO A 48 4.44 -9.77 18.14
N ASP A 49 4.88 -9.43 16.93
CA ASP A 49 4.94 -8.04 16.50
C ASP A 49 3.52 -7.50 16.70
N ALA A 50 3.36 -6.70 17.75
CA ALA A 50 2.08 -6.13 18.13
C ALA A 50 1.76 -4.87 17.29
N GLY A 51 2.51 -4.65 16.20
CA GLY A 51 2.21 -3.67 15.17
C GLY A 51 1.61 -4.35 13.94
N GLY A 52 0.38 -3.99 13.59
CA GLY A 52 -0.11 -4.26 12.24
C GLY A 52 0.78 -3.53 11.22
N THR A 53 0.87 -4.05 9.99
CA THR A 53 1.49 -3.28 8.89
C THR A 53 0.57 -2.10 8.56
N PRO A 54 1.06 -0.85 8.59
CA PRO A 54 0.21 0.31 8.31
C PRO A 54 -0.46 0.20 6.94
N ALA A 55 -1.77 0.45 6.90
CA ALA A 55 -2.57 0.33 5.68
C ALA A 55 -3.44 1.58 5.47
N GLY A 56 -3.35 2.16 4.28
CA GLY A 56 -4.09 3.38 3.92
C GLY A 56 -5.17 3.15 2.88
N GLN A 57 -6.26 3.93 2.95
CA GLN A 57 -7.29 4.00 1.91
C GLN A 57 -7.90 5.39 1.78
N LEU A 58 -8.38 5.72 0.58
CA LEU A 58 -9.29 6.84 0.33
C LEU A 58 -10.70 6.42 0.79
N THR A 59 -11.30 7.19 1.69
CA THR A 59 -12.62 6.88 2.27
C THR A 59 -13.76 7.69 1.65
N SER A 60 -13.47 8.91 1.18
CA SER A 60 -14.44 9.74 0.47
C SER A 60 -13.78 10.80 -0.40
N ALA A 61 -14.52 11.25 -1.41
CA ALA A 61 -14.23 12.43 -2.20
C ALA A 61 -15.52 13.27 -2.31
N THR A 62 -15.40 14.59 -2.30
CA THR A 62 -16.55 15.46 -2.65
C THR A 62 -16.83 15.39 -4.15
N ASP A 63 -17.92 16.03 -4.58
CA ASP A 63 -18.07 16.40 -5.98
C ASP A 63 -17.12 17.55 -6.34
N CYS A 64 -17.01 17.81 -7.65
CA CYS A 64 -16.33 18.98 -8.20
C CYS A 64 -16.89 20.26 -7.55
N LYS A 65 -16.01 21.02 -6.88
CA LYS A 65 -16.38 22.29 -6.25
C LYS A 65 -16.82 23.30 -7.30
N THR A 66 -17.99 23.88 -7.08
CA THR A 66 -18.48 24.97 -7.93
C THR A 66 -17.75 26.27 -7.60
N PHE A 67 -17.20 26.93 -8.61
CA PHE A 67 -16.59 28.26 -8.48
C PHE A 67 -17.64 29.38 -8.22
N ASN A 68 -18.95 29.07 -8.25
CA ASN A 68 -20.06 30.03 -8.19
C ASN A 68 -21.03 29.80 -7.00
N GLY A 69 -20.63 29.05 -5.98
CA GLY A 69 -21.42 28.95 -4.74
C GLY A 69 -21.36 30.24 -3.92
N PRO A 70 -22.40 30.59 -3.13
CA PRO A 70 -22.28 31.67 -2.15
C PRO A 70 -21.10 31.37 -1.22
N ALA A 71 -20.35 32.42 -0.85
CA ALA A 71 -19.09 32.39 -0.10
C ALA A 71 -19.25 31.94 1.38
N VAL A 72 -19.86 30.78 1.59
CA VAL A 72 -20.19 30.14 2.86
C VAL A 72 -20.09 28.66 2.51
N GLU A 73 -18.91 28.06 2.52
CA GLU A 73 -18.55 27.01 3.49
C GLU A 73 -17.05 26.65 3.42
N SER A 74 -16.21 27.42 2.69
CA SER A 74 -14.77 27.15 2.61
C SER A 74 -13.97 28.41 2.89
N PHE A 75 -13.42 28.50 4.09
CA PHE A 75 -12.53 29.59 4.52
C PHE A 75 -11.13 29.50 3.89
N LEU A 76 -10.88 28.49 3.05
CA LEU A 76 -9.65 28.35 2.28
C LEU A 76 -9.88 28.88 0.88
N SER A 77 -9.02 29.82 0.49
CA SER A 77 -9.00 30.34 -0.87
C SER A 77 -8.75 29.20 -1.87
N SER A 78 -9.34 29.28 -3.07
CA SER A 78 -8.99 28.39 -4.19
C SER A 78 -7.50 28.47 -4.56
N SER A 79 -6.76 29.46 -4.02
CA SER A 79 -5.32 29.66 -4.18
C SER A 79 -4.45 28.87 -3.20
N GLU A 80 -5.02 27.95 -2.43
CA GLU A 80 -4.27 27.07 -1.53
C GLU A 80 -4.71 25.62 -1.66
N SER A 81 -3.77 24.71 -1.42
CA SER A 81 -3.97 23.26 -1.30
C SER A 81 -3.45 22.85 0.07
N CYS A 82 -4.31 22.19 0.86
CA CYS A 82 -4.06 21.96 2.28
C CYS A 82 -4.29 20.50 2.65
N VAL A 83 -3.48 19.97 3.57
CA VAL A 83 -3.79 18.74 4.29
C VAL A 83 -4.17 19.08 5.72
N GLU A 84 -5.40 18.72 6.10
CA GLU A 84 -5.83 18.65 7.50
C GLU A 84 -5.58 17.22 8.00
N TYR A 85 -5.14 17.07 9.24
CA TYR A 85 -4.87 15.76 9.82
C TYR A 85 -5.32 15.66 11.27
N GLN A 86 -5.69 14.44 11.66
CA GLN A 86 -6.01 14.08 13.03
C GLN A 86 -5.63 12.62 13.30
N TYR A 87 -4.86 12.40 14.36
CA TYR A 87 -4.38 11.10 14.79
C TYR A 87 -5.10 10.66 16.07
N ASP A 88 -5.61 9.44 16.04
CA ASP A 88 -6.19 8.72 17.17
C ASP A 88 -5.17 7.68 17.65
N ALA A 89 -4.58 7.95 18.82
CA ALA A 89 -3.55 7.09 19.41
C ALA A 89 -4.11 5.79 20.01
N GLU A 90 -5.39 5.78 20.39
CA GLU A 90 -6.04 4.59 20.95
C GLU A 90 -6.35 3.59 19.82
N GLU A 91 -6.86 4.11 18.70
CA GLU A 91 -7.22 3.32 17.52
C GLU A 91 -6.05 3.11 16.53
N LYS A 92 -4.91 3.77 16.76
CA LYS A 92 -3.75 3.83 15.84
C LYS A 92 -4.15 4.25 14.41
N LYS A 93 -4.97 5.29 14.31
CA LYS A 93 -5.53 5.78 13.05
C LYS A 93 -5.14 7.22 12.77
N LEU A 94 -4.55 7.46 11.60
CA LEU A 94 -4.35 8.81 11.07
C LEU A 94 -5.44 9.11 10.03
N TYR A 95 -6.28 10.07 10.33
CA TYR A 95 -7.26 10.65 9.41
C TYR A 95 -6.65 11.86 8.72
N LEU A 96 -6.82 11.95 7.41
CA LEU A 96 -6.30 13.04 6.59
C LEU A 96 -7.40 13.55 5.68
N LYS A 97 -7.45 14.87 5.48
CA LYS A 97 -8.29 15.51 4.46
C LYS A 97 -7.42 16.40 3.59
N HIS A 98 -7.28 16.05 2.31
CA HIS A 98 -6.69 16.95 1.32
C HIS A 98 -7.78 17.87 0.79
N VAL A 99 -7.69 19.15 1.14
CA VAL A 99 -8.57 20.21 0.69
C VAL A 99 -8.04 20.84 -0.59
N ASN A 100 -8.92 21.01 -1.57
CA ASN A 100 -8.60 21.55 -2.90
C ASN A 100 -7.60 20.68 -3.68
N ALA A 101 -7.83 19.37 -3.73
CA ALA A 101 -7.12 18.46 -4.63
C ALA A 101 -7.59 18.64 -6.08
N GLY A 102 -6.68 18.72 -7.04
CA GLY A 102 -6.99 19.01 -8.43
C GLY A 102 -7.12 17.74 -9.28
N PHE A 103 -8.25 17.60 -9.97
CA PHE A 103 -8.55 16.50 -10.90
C PHE A 103 -9.25 16.99 -12.16
N ASN A 104 -9.45 16.11 -13.13
CA ASN A 104 -10.39 16.36 -14.22
C ASN A 104 -11.81 16.52 -13.66
N CYS A 105 -12.64 17.37 -14.29
CA CYS A 105 -14.06 17.51 -13.90
C CYS A 105 -14.87 16.20 -14.01
N CYS A 106 -14.39 15.26 -14.83
CA CYS A 106 -15.02 13.96 -15.06
C CYS A 106 -13.98 12.85 -14.86
N PRO A 107 -13.58 12.60 -13.59
CA PRO A 107 -12.42 11.78 -13.27
C PRO A 107 -12.69 10.26 -13.36
N GLY A 108 -13.94 9.86 -13.59
CA GLY A 108 -14.38 8.49 -13.29
C GLY A 108 -14.28 8.22 -11.80
N VAL A 109 -13.72 7.08 -11.40
CA VAL A 109 -13.44 6.77 -10.00
C VAL A 109 -12.14 7.45 -9.53
N LEU A 110 -12.22 8.20 -8.43
CA LEU A 110 -11.05 8.71 -7.71
C LEU A 110 -10.50 7.62 -6.77
N SER A 111 -9.18 7.49 -6.72
CA SER A 111 -8.49 6.51 -5.88
C SER A 111 -7.16 7.04 -5.39
N ALA A 112 -6.52 6.33 -4.45
CA ALA A 112 -5.18 6.66 -4.00
C ALA A 112 -4.36 5.40 -3.71
N THR A 113 -3.07 5.47 -4.02
CA THR A 113 -2.07 4.50 -3.58
C THR A 113 -1.37 5.08 -2.36
N ILE A 114 -1.45 4.37 -1.24
CA ILE A 114 -0.86 4.83 0.03
C ILE A 114 0.20 3.84 0.48
N SER A 115 1.38 4.36 0.81
CA SER A 115 2.50 3.57 1.33
C SER A 115 3.14 4.25 2.52
N VAL A 116 3.51 3.45 3.52
CA VAL A 116 4.27 3.89 4.69
C VAL A 116 5.60 3.13 4.69
N SER A 117 6.71 3.85 4.56
CA SER A 117 8.05 3.28 4.57
C SER A 117 9.04 4.27 5.15
N GLU A 118 9.90 3.82 6.07
CA GLU A 118 10.95 4.68 6.68
C GLU A 118 10.40 6.00 7.22
N ASN A 119 9.25 5.96 7.89
CA ASN A 119 8.53 7.13 8.42
C ASN A 119 8.08 8.13 7.34
N ILE A 120 8.03 7.72 6.07
CA ILE A 120 7.47 8.51 4.98
C ILE A 120 6.11 7.90 4.61
N ILE A 121 5.08 8.71 4.77
CA ILE A 121 3.72 8.43 4.31
C ILE A 121 3.56 9.10 2.94
N THR A 122 3.48 8.29 1.89
CA THR A 122 3.23 8.77 0.53
C THR A 122 1.79 8.46 0.15
N ILE A 123 1.04 9.49 -0.27
CA ILE A 123 -0.34 9.39 -0.74
C ILE A 123 -0.33 9.87 -2.19
N ALA A 124 -0.36 8.92 -3.13
CA ALA A 124 -0.43 9.21 -4.54
C ALA A 124 -1.87 9.14 -5.02
N GLU A 125 -2.39 10.28 -5.45
CA GLU A 125 -3.78 10.44 -5.86
C GLU A 125 -3.94 10.13 -7.34
N ASN A 126 -5.05 9.46 -7.69
CA ASN A 126 -5.30 8.98 -9.04
C ASN A 126 -6.76 9.19 -9.43
N GLU A 127 -6.96 9.45 -10.72
CA GLU A 127 -8.26 9.39 -11.37
C GLU A 127 -8.26 8.24 -12.39
N GLU A 128 -9.41 7.64 -12.61
CA GLU A 128 -9.59 6.57 -13.58
C GLU A 128 -9.48 7.07 -15.02
N ALA A 129 -10.02 8.27 -15.28
CA ALA A 129 -10.07 8.85 -16.62
C ALA A 129 -10.14 10.38 -16.59
N ALA A 130 -9.81 11.03 -17.70
CA ALA A 130 -9.93 12.49 -17.87
C ALA A 130 -10.95 12.82 -18.98
N GLN A 131 -12.25 12.64 -18.70
CA GLN A 131 -13.28 12.63 -19.75
C GLN A 131 -13.81 14.01 -20.16
N CYS A 132 -13.42 15.07 -19.45
CA CYS A 132 -13.90 16.44 -19.70
C CYS A 132 -12.76 17.42 -19.98
N HIS A 133 -13.05 18.50 -20.71
CA HIS A 133 -12.07 19.55 -21.03
C HIS A 133 -11.99 20.63 -19.95
N CYS A 134 -12.00 20.22 -18.69
CA CYS A 134 -11.79 21.10 -17.54
C CYS A 134 -11.20 20.32 -16.36
N ASN A 135 -10.55 21.07 -15.47
CA ASN A 135 -10.09 20.61 -14.16
C ASN A 135 -10.94 21.26 -13.07
N CYS A 136 -11.04 20.59 -11.93
CA CYS A 136 -11.82 21.02 -10.79
C CYS A 136 -11.14 20.66 -9.47
N LEU A 137 -11.55 21.36 -8.41
CA LEU A 137 -11.09 21.11 -7.05
C LEU A 137 -12.05 20.17 -6.33
N TYR A 138 -11.48 19.25 -5.57
CA TYR A 138 -12.16 18.24 -4.78
C TYR A 138 -11.59 18.26 -3.35
N ASP A 139 -12.37 17.80 -2.38
CA ASP A 139 -11.81 17.42 -1.07
C ASP A 139 -11.76 15.89 -0.98
N LEU A 140 -10.60 15.36 -0.62
CA LEU A 140 -10.37 13.93 -0.45
C LEU A 140 -10.16 13.61 1.03
N THR A 141 -10.72 12.51 1.51
CA THR A 141 -10.52 12.02 2.87
C THR A 141 -9.88 10.66 2.85
N PHE A 142 -8.86 10.47 3.68
CA PHE A 142 -8.09 9.24 3.79
C PHE A 142 -8.06 8.78 5.24
N VAL A 143 -7.84 7.49 5.42
CA VAL A 143 -7.48 6.90 6.71
C VAL A 143 -6.28 5.99 6.54
N ILE A 144 -5.35 6.06 7.47
CA ILE A 144 -4.23 5.13 7.62
C ILE A 144 -4.40 4.44 8.97
N MET A 145 -4.53 3.13 8.95
CA MET A 145 -4.74 2.28 10.11
C MET A 145 -3.43 1.59 10.50
N ASP A 146 -3.38 1.11 11.73
CA ASP A 146 -2.22 0.41 12.31
C ASP A 146 -0.93 1.25 12.23
N LEU A 147 -1.06 2.58 12.30
CA LEU A 147 0.05 3.51 12.28
C LEU A 147 0.50 3.81 13.70
N ASP A 148 1.71 3.42 14.07
CA ASP A 148 2.24 3.76 15.39
C ASP A 148 2.51 5.27 15.53
N PRO A 149 2.38 5.83 16.74
CA PRO A 149 2.63 7.25 16.96
C PRO A 149 4.11 7.57 16.75
N GLY A 150 4.41 8.69 16.10
CA GLY A 150 5.79 9.12 15.88
C GLY A 150 5.91 10.26 14.88
N ALA A 151 7.14 10.59 14.55
CA ALA A 151 7.47 11.57 13.53
C ALA A 151 7.39 10.97 12.12
N TYR A 152 6.59 11.59 11.25
CA TYR A 152 6.40 11.20 9.86
C TYR A 152 6.61 12.37 8.91
N ARG A 153 7.11 12.07 7.71
CA ARG A 153 6.98 12.95 6.54
C ARG A 153 5.73 12.53 5.78
N ILE A 154 4.79 13.45 5.60
CA ILE A 154 3.64 13.26 4.71
C ILE A 154 3.99 13.85 3.35
N VAL A 155 3.66 13.13 2.28
CA VAL A 155 3.90 13.53 0.89
C VAL A 155 2.63 13.27 0.08
N MET A 156 2.02 14.33 -0.44
CA MET A 156 0.93 14.22 -1.41
C MET A 156 1.51 14.25 -2.83
N VAL A 157 1.19 13.24 -3.63
CA VAL A 157 1.53 13.18 -5.05
C VAL A 157 0.26 13.45 -5.85
N GLU A 158 0.17 14.68 -6.36
CA GLU A 158 -1.02 15.23 -7.01
C GLU A 158 -0.90 15.14 -8.55
N PRO A 159 -1.91 14.62 -9.27
CA PRO A 159 -1.81 14.39 -10.71
C PRO A 159 -1.77 15.69 -11.53
N TYR A 160 -2.42 16.76 -11.06
CA TYR A 160 -2.53 18.03 -11.79
C TYR A 160 -1.71 19.18 -11.23
N ARG A 161 -0.84 18.92 -10.24
CA ARG A 161 0.06 19.95 -9.69
C ARG A 161 1.04 20.42 -10.77
N HIS A 162 1.14 21.73 -10.96
CA HIS A 162 2.14 22.30 -11.87
C HIS A 162 3.57 22.14 -11.31
N ALA A 163 4.57 22.00 -12.16
CA ALA A 163 5.96 21.80 -11.73
C ALA A 163 6.52 22.99 -10.92
N ASP A 164 6.03 24.20 -11.21
CA ASP A 164 6.40 25.43 -10.51
C ASP A 164 5.64 25.64 -9.19
N ASP A 165 4.58 24.86 -8.94
CA ASP A 165 3.87 24.91 -7.66
C ASP A 165 4.61 24.08 -6.59
N PRO A 166 4.72 24.58 -5.34
CA PRO A 166 5.39 23.87 -4.27
C PRO A 166 4.77 22.49 -4.03
N ALA A 167 5.59 21.48 -3.73
CA ALA A 167 5.07 20.18 -3.34
C ALA A 167 4.36 20.27 -1.98
N LEU A 168 3.23 19.58 -1.84
CA LEU A 168 2.54 19.45 -0.56
C LEU A 168 3.18 18.31 0.25
N SER A 169 4.23 18.66 0.98
CA SER A 169 4.96 17.76 1.87
C SER A 169 5.41 18.46 3.13
N PHE A 170 5.21 17.81 4.27
CA PHE A 170 5.53 18.37 5.58
C PHE A 170 5.92 17.27 6.58
N LEU A 171 6.60 17.68 7.64
CA LEU A 171 6.91 16.84 8.78
C LEU A 171 5.85 17.07 9.85
N VAL A 172 5.46 16.00 10.53
CA VAL A 172 4.57 16.04 11.69
C VAL A 172 5.06 15.04 12.72
N ASP A 173 4.98 15.38 14.00
CA ASP A 173 5.13 14.43 15.09
C ASP A 173 3.76 14.13 15.71
N LEU A 174 3.20 12.96 15.39
CA LEU A 174 1.86 12.54 15.83
C LEU A 174 1.80 12.26 17.34
N THR A 175 2.94 12.22 18.04
CA THR A 175 2.96 12.11 19.51
C THR A 175 2.69 13.45 20.20
N THR A 176 3.20 14.54 19.63
CA THR A 176 3.11 15.88 20.23
C THR A 176 2.09 16.78 19.54
N GLU A 177 1.83 16.54 18.26
CA GLU A 177 0.93 17.31 17.40
C GLU A 177 -0.07 16.33 16.74
N PRO A 178 -1.06 15.82 17.49
CA PRO A 178 -1.98 14.81 16.98
C PRO A 178 -2.96 15.39 15.95
N SER A 179 -3.07 16.71 15.81
CA SER A 179 -3.88 17.33 14.77
C SER A 179 -3.28 18.64 14.28
N GLY A 180 -3.64 19.03 13.08
CA GLY A 180 -3.15 20.27 12.48
C GLY A 180 -3.54 20.40 11.02
N GLN A 181 -2.94 21.41 10.37
CA GLN A 181 -3.12 21.69 8.96
C GLN A 181 -1.80 22.18 8.37
N ASN A 182 -1.51 21.75 7.15
CA ASN A 182 -0.41 22.28 6.36
C ASN A 182 -0.90 22.69 4.98
N CYS A 183 -0.64 23.93 4.57
CA CYS A 183 -1.09 24.49 3.30
C CYS A 183 0.10 24.95 2.47
N VAL A 184 -0.05 24.82 1.15
CA VAL A 184 0.87 25.40 0.18
C VAL A 184 0.11 26.29 -0.80
N PRO A 185 0.72 27.41 -1.26
CA PRO A 185 0.09 28.26 -2.25
C PRO A 185 0.01 27.56 -3.61
N ARG A 186 -1.03 27.90 -4.37
CA ARG A 186 -1.31 27.41 -5.71
C ARG A 186 -1.65 28.58 -6.62
N ALA A 187 -0.92 28.73 -7.71
CA ALA A 187 -1.07 29.86 -8.63
C ALA A 187 -1.55 29.44 -10.04
N HIS A 188 -1.69 28.15 -10.29
CA HIS A 188 -2.03 27.61 -11.59
C HIS A 188 -3.41 26.95 -11.57
N TYR A 189 -4.15 27.08 -12.68
CA TYR A 189 -5.43 26.40 -12.89
C TYR A 189 -5.32 24.89 -12.57
N PRO A 190 -6.28 24.26 -11.84
CA PRO A 190 -7.60 24.77 -11.40
C PRO A 190 -7.62 25.68 -10.16
N TRP A 191 -6.47 25.96 -9.56
CA TRP A 191 -6.35 26.82 -8.40
C TRP A 191 -6.18 28.30 -8.78
N GLY A 192 -6.38 29.19 -7.80
CA GLY A 192 -6.05 30.62 -7.93
C GLY A 192 -6.89 31.40 -8.94
N LEU A 193 -8.09 30.89 -9.27
CA LEU A 193 -9.11 31.60 -10.04
C LEU A 193 -9.92 32.57 -9.18
#